data_AF-A0AAD6YI46-F1
#
_entry.id   AF-A0AAD6YI46-F1
#
_cell.length_a   1.000
_cell.length_b   1.000
_cell.length_c   1.000
_cell.angle_alpha   90.00
_cell.angle_beta   90.00
_cell.angle_gamma   90.00
#
_symmetry.space_group_name_H-M   'P 1'
#
loop_
_entity.id
_entity.type
_entity.pdbx_description
1 polymer ?
#
loop_
_entity_poly.entity_id
_entity_poly.type
_entity_poly.pdbx_seq_one_letter_code
_entity_poly.pdbx_strand_id
1 'polypeptide(L)'
;TLLDRIKEQATLPGTLRQAPNLGEAKIALDCVKGFLRGELRGTDLWGRRGVGYKDPDISAFTRDRLTGIRSLLHFYVTPGLEGNAYGRWGASARLAAHGLGRGLHCARVLASLAREFIVTREVLNVNPYGEWNESMLADEDLANDLRLHLQSLGTEITAEKIVEYLNDPLVQAEHNIDKSVSLTTARRYFNELGYRFTSPKKGQYVDGHEREDVVYYRDHIYLPRLAELQKRIVVFDDNGDPQEYTGTGRRVIIWYHDESIFYAHDRRRQTWYHKDAPAKPYAKGEGHSFMVADYFSADFGYLRDPDNPKRNAR
;
A
#
# COMPACT_ATOMS: atom_id res chain seq x y z
N THR A 1 -21.63 -30.94 -0.27
CA THR A 1 -21.47 -30.30 1.06
C THR A 1 -20.12 -30.66 1.68
N LEU A 2 -19.67 -29.97 2.73
CA LEU A 2 -18.39 -30.27 3.42
C LEU A 2 -18.33 -31.75 3.87
N LEU A 3 -19.48 -32.33 4.20
CA LEU A 3 -19.65 -33.75 4.52
C LEU A 3 -19.43 -34.68 3.31
N ASP A 4 -19.79 -34.26 2.11
CA ASP A 4 -19.57 -35.06 0.89
C ASP A 4 -18.08 -35.08 0.50
N ARG A 5 -17.37 -33.96 0.64
CA ARG A 5 -15.90 -33.91 0.40
C ARG A 5 -15.12 -34.75 1.42
N ILE A 6 -15.59 -34.84 2.67
CA ILE A 6 -15.01 -35.70 3.71
C ILE A 6 -15.26 -37.19 3.40
N LYS A 7 -16.45 -37.54 2.88
CA LYS A 7 -16.76 -38.91 2.44
C LYS A 7 -15.95 -39.32 1.21
N GLU A 8 -15.75 -38.41 0.27
CA GLU A 8 -14.94 -38.62 -0.95
C GLU A 8 -13.44 -38.78 -0.62
N GLN A 9 -12.94 -38.03 0.38
CA GLN A 9 -11.59 -38.24 0.91
C GLN A 9 -11.40 -39.59 1.63
N ALA A 10 -12.46 -40.16 2.22
CA ALA A 10 -12.40 -41.45 2.89
C ALA A 10 -12.29 -42.62 1.91
N THR A 11 -12.76 -42.45 0.66
CA THR A 11 -12.75 -43.46 -0.41
C THR A 11 -11.52 -43.43 -1.30
N LEU A 12 -10.62 -42.44 -1.14
CA LEU A 12 -9.33 -42.42 -1.84
C LEU A 12 -8.40 -43.52 -1.28
N PRO A 13 -7.65 -44.25 -2.12
CA PRO A 13 -6.67 -45.23 -1.67
C PRO A 13 -5.54 -44.52 -0.90
N GLY A 14 -5.69 -44.47 0.42
CA GLY A 14 -4.83 -43.73 1.34
C GLY A 14 -5.29 -43.79 2.81
N THR A 15 -6.54 -44.17 3.06
CA THR A 15 -7.11 -44.46 4.39
C THR A 15 -6.72 -45.83 4.96
N LEU A 16 -6.23 -46.76 4.13
CA LEU A 16 -5.62 -47.99 4.64
C LEU A 16 -4.35 -47.60 5.41
N ARG A 17 -4.31 -47.90 6.71
CA ARG A 17 -3.12 -47.75 7.59
C ARG A 17 -1.95 -48.67 7.18
N GLN A 18 -1.96 -49.19 5.95
CA GLN A 18 -0.91 -50.01 5.40
C GLN A 18 0.20 -49.08 4.89
N ALA A 19 1.44 -49.50 5.11
CA ALA A 19 2.59 -48.76 4.62
C ALA A 19 2.69 -48.95 3.09
N PRO A 20 3.06 -47.92 2.31
CA PRO A 20 3.25 -48.04 0.86
C PRO A 20 4.28 -49.11 0.50
N ASN A 21 4.21 -49.69 -0.70
CA ASN A 21 5.18 -50.68 -1.13
C ASN A 21 6.59 -50.05 -1.23
N LEU A 22 7.60 -50.74 -0.70
CA LEU A 22 9.01 -50.30 -0.74
C LEU A 22 9.51 -50.08 -2.18
N GLY A 23 9.07 -50.91 -3.12
CA GLY A 23 9.43 -50.77 -4.54
C GLY A 23 8.92 -49.46 -5.15
N GLU A 24 7.65 -49.15 -4.93
CA GLU A 24 7.01 -47.92 -5.43
C GLU A 24 7.59 -46.67 -4.76
N ALA A 25 7.89 -46.76 -3.46
CA ALA A 25 8.54 -45.69 -2.70
C ALA A 25 9.96 -45.40 -3.21
N LYS A 26 10.71 -46.42 -3.63
CA LYS A 26 12.05 -46.24 -4.24
C LYS A 26 11.96 -45.50 -5.57
N ILE A 27 11.04 -45.90 -6.44
CA ILE A 27 10.80 -45.20 -7.72
C ILE A 27 10.39 -43.75 -7.43
N ALA A 28 9.55 -43.52 -6.41
CA ALA A 28 9.09 -42.17 -6.06
C ALA A 28 10.25 -41.30 -5.56
N LEU A 29 11.15 -41.87 -4.77
CA LEU A 29 12.35 -41.18 -4.28
C LEU A 29 13.22 -40.70 -5.44
N ASP A 30 13.39 -41.50 -6.48
CA ASP A 30 14.20 -41.12 -7.65
C ASP A 30 13.49 -40.07 -8.51
N CYS A 31 12.17 -40.13 -8.66
CA CYS A 31 11.38 -39.05 -9.29
C CYS A 31 11.54 -37.71 -8.53
N VAL A 32 11.39 -37.69 -7.20
CA VAL A 32 11.56 -36.47 -6.39
C VAL A 32 12.98 -35.90 -6.51
N LYS A 33 14.01 -36.76 -6.53
CA LYS A 33 15.38 -36.32 -6.77
C LYS A 33 15.54 -35.67 -8.14
N GLY A 34 14.88 -36.21 -9.18
CA GLY A 34 14.86 -35.62 -10.52
C GLY A 34 14.25 -34.21 -10.50
N PHE A 35 13.06 -34.06 -9.92
CA PHE A 35 12.38 -32.75 -9.81
C PHE A 35 13.22 -31.72 -9.05
N LEU A 36 13.81 -32.09 -7.91
CA LEU A 36 14.64 -31.17 -7.11
C LEU A 36 15.96 -30.79 -7.79
N ARG A 37 16.45 -31.63 -8.70
CA ARG A 37 17.74 -31.43 -9.37
C ARG A 37 17.61 -30.64 -10.67
N GLY A 38 16.49 -30.77 -11.38
CA GLY A 38 16.23 -30.12 -12.67
C GLY A 38 16.87 -30.83 -13.86
N GLU A 39 16.73 -30.24 -15.04
CA GLU A 39 17.28 -30.80 -16.29
C GLU A 39 18.81 -30.71 -16.35
N LEU A 40 19.46 -31.70 -16.96
CA LEU A 40 20.89 -31.61 -17.27
C LEU A 40 21.14 -30.44 -18.23
N ARG A 41 22.23 -29.69 -17.99
CA ARG A 41 22.67 -28.66 -18.95
C ARG A 41 23.07 -29.36 -20.24
N GLY A 42 22.38 -29.01 -21.33
CA GLY A 42 22.61 -29.58 -22.66
C GLY A 42 24.02 -29.31 -23.18
N THR A 43 24.32 -29.91 -24.32
CA THR A 43 25.57 -29.66 -25.05
C THR A 43 25.57 -28.24 -25.61
N ASP A 44 26.66 -27.50 -25.44
CA ASP A 44 26.78 -26.16 -26.03
C ASP A 44 26.89 -26.22 -27.56
N LEU A 45 26.80 -25.05 -28.22
CA LEU A 45 26.93 -24.89 -29.67
C LEU A 45 28.28 -25.43 -30.24
N TRP A 46 29.25 -25.71 -29.37
CA TRP A 46 30.59 -26.19 -29.70
C TRP A 46 30.79 -27.68 -29.37
N GLY A 47 29.72 -28.41 -29.04
CA GLY A 47 29.76 -29.84 -28.76
C GLY A 47 30.30 -30.23 -27.39
N ARG A 48 30.49 -29.27 -26.46
CA ARG A 48 30.88 -29.54 -25.08
C ARG A 48 29.66 -29.85 -24.23
N ARG A 49 29.67 -31.01 -23.57
CA ARG A 49 28.62 -31.38 -22.61
C ARG A 49 28.61 -30.39 -21.44
N GLY A 50 27.49 -29.72 -21.23
CA GLY A 50 27.29 -28.85 -20.08
C GLY A 50 27.44 -29.64 -18.78
N VAL A 51 28.22 -29.09 -17.83
CA VAL A 51 28.37 -29.67 -16.49
C VAL A 51 27.30 -29.07 -15.57
N GLY A 52 26.59 -29.93 -14.85
CA GLY A 52 25.58 -29.53 -13.87
C GLY A 52 24.16 -29.49 -14.42
N TYR A 53 23.24 -28.98 -13.61
CA TYR A 53 21.81 -28.98 -13.86
C TYR A 53 21.27 -27.54 -13.97
N LYS A 54 20.14 -27.35 -14.64
CA LYS A 54 19.37 -26.11 -14.65
C LYS A 54 18.54 -26.04 -13.37
N ASP A 55 18.38 -24.83 -12.80
CA ASP A 55 17.42 -24.64 -11.72
C ASP A 55 16.01 -24.93 -12.28
N PRO A 56 15.23 -25.84 -11.69
CA PRO A 56 13.90 -26.20 -12.16
C PRO A 56 12.84 -25.11 -11.94
N ASP A 57 13.21 -23.92 -11.45
CA ASP A 57 12.32 -22.77 -11.21
C ASP A 57 11.09 -23.11 -10.35
N ILE A 58 11.32 -23.97 -9.35
CA ILE A 58 10.28 -24.42 -8.44
C ILE A 58 10.13 -23.41 -7.30
N SER A 59 8.88 -23.01 -7.01
CA SER A 59 8.58 -22.13 -5.87
C SER A 59 9.19 -22.64 -4.57
N ALA A 60 9.65 -21.73 -3.70
CA ALA A 60 10.26 -22.10 -2.41
C ALA A 60 9.34 -23.02 -1.58
N PHE A 61 8.03 -22.74 -1.61
CA PHE A 61 7.02 -23.55 -0.94
C PHE A 61 6.99 -25.00 -1.43
N THR A 62 6.98 -25.19 -2.75
CA THR A 62 6.96 -26.52 -3.37
C THR A 62 8.29 -27.24 -3.13
N ARG A 63 9.42 -26.51 -3.18
CA ARG A 63 10.77 -27.05 -2.92
C ARG A 63 10.92 -27.59 -1.50
N ASP A 64 10.40 -26.89 -0.49
CA ASP A 64 10.42 -27.34 0.91
C ASP A 64 9.63 -28.64 1.11
N ARG A 65 8.46 -28.73 0.48
CA ARG A 65 7.62 -29.94 0.53
C ARG A 65 8.30 -31.12 -0.15
N LEU A 66 8.84 -30.93 -1.35
CA LEU A 66 9.59 -31.97 -2.07
C LEU A 66 10.82 -32.43 -1.28
N THR A 67 11.51 -31.50 -0.60
CA THR A 67 12.64 -31.83 0.26
C THR A 67 12.20 -32.68 1.45
N GLY A 68 11.08 -32.37 2.08
CA GLY A 68 10.50 -33.18 3.15
C GLY A 68 10.08 -34.58 2.70
N ILE A 69 9.46 -34.69 1.52
CA ILE A 69 9.07 -35.98 0.93
C ILE A 69 10.32 -36.81 0.59
N ARG A 70 11.35 -36.20 0.00
CA ARG A 70 12.63 -36.84 -0.28
C ARG A 70 13.21 -37.46 1.00
N SER A 71 13.28 -36.68 2.07
CA SER A 71 13.79 -37.15 3.36
C SER A 71 12.96 -38.30 3.92
N LEU A 72 11.63 -38.17 3.89
CA LEU A 72 10.71 -39.23 4.34
C LEU A 72 10.92 -40.54 3.57
N LEU A 73 10.92 -40.48 2.24
CA LEU A 73 11.10 -41.67 1.39
C LEU A 73 12.49 -42.27 1.56
N HIS A 74 13.52 -41.45 1.75
CA HIS A 74 14.88 -41.91 2.03
C HIS A 74 14.96 -42.70 3.34
N PHE A 75 14.36 -42.21 4.44
CA PHE A 75 14.30 -42.93 5.71
C PHE A 75 13.47 -44.22 5.63
N TYR A 76 12.46 -44.24 4.76
CA TYR A 76 11.57 -45.39 4.60
C TYR A 76 12.22 -46.54 3.83
N VAL A 77 12.98 -46.22 2.77
CA VAL A 77 13.55 -47.19 1.81
C VAL A 77 14.94 -47.67 2.20
N THR A 78 15.72 -46.89 2.96
CA THR A 78 17.13 -47.20 3.22
C THR A 78 17.29 -48.02 4.50
N PRO A 79 17.78 -49.27 4.42
CA PRO A 79 18.05 -50.09 5.60
C PRO A 79 19.29 -49.58 6.36
N GLY A 80 19.34 -49.78 7.68
CA GLY A 80 20.53 -49.50 8.49
C GLY A 80 20.71 -48.04 8.95
N LEU A 81 19.74 -47.16 8.70
CA LEU A 81 19.74 -45.80 9.27
C LEU A 81 19.46 -45.82 10.78
N GLU A 82 20.09 -44.91 11.52
CA GLU A 82 19.88 -44.73 12.96
C GLU A 82 18.39 -44.50 13.26
N GLY A 83 17.85 -45.27 14.23
CA GLY A 83 16.44 -45.17 14.65
C GLY A 83 15.46 -46.18 14.02
N ASN A 84 15.92 -47.16 13.22
CA ASN A 84 15.10 -48.27 12.68
C ASN A 84 13.77 -47.80 12.07
N ALA A 85 13.85 -46.87 11.12
CA ALA A 85 12.70 -46.33 10.40
C ALA A 85 12.40 -47.06 9.08
N TYR A 86 13.28 -47.98 8.67
CA TYR A 86 13.13 -48.82 7.48
C TYR A 86 11.79 -49.58 7.52
N GLY A 87 11.00 -49.44 6.45
CA GLY A 87 9.67 -50.05 6.36
C GLY A 87 8.63 -49.49 7.35
N ARG A 88 8.98 -48.50 8.18
CA ARG A 88 8.09 -47.87 9.16
C ARG A 88 7.71 -46.45 8.72
N TRP A 89 6.59 -46.34 8.01
CA TRP A 89 6.11 -45.09 7.41
C TRP A 89 5.97 -43.94 8.42
N GLY A 90 5.31 -44.19 9.55
CA GLY A 90 5.10 -43.17 10.58
C GLY A 90 6.37 -42.72 11.29
N ALA A 91 7.35 -43.61 11.47
CA ALA A 91 8.64 -43.28 12.07
C ALA A 91 9.49 -42.44 11.09
N SER A 92 9.51 -42.84 9.81
CA SER A 92 10.18 -42.13 8.72
C SER A 92 9.65 -40.69 8.57
N ALA A 93 8.33 -40.52 8.65
CA ALA A 93 7.69 -39.21 8.58
C ALA A 93 8.06 -38.29 9.75
N ARG A 94 8.19 -38.84 10.96
CA ARG A 94 8.61 -38.08 12.15
C ARG A 94 10.07 -37.64 12.06
N LEU A 95 10.96 -38.53 11.63
CA LEU A 95 12.36 -38.20 11.43
C LEU A 95 12.53 -37.12 10.35
N ALA A 96 11.81 -37.23 9.23
CA ALA A 96 11.82 -36.22 8.19
C ALA A 96 11.31 -34.86 8.68
N ALA A 97 10.20 -34.82 9.43
CA ALA A 97 9.68 -33.59 10.01
C ALA A 97 10.66 -32.96 11.02
N HIS A 98 11.30 -33.79 11.85
CA HIS A 98 12.30 -33.31 12.82
C HIS A 98 13.53 -32.72 12.11
N GLY A 99 14.01 -33.36 11.03
CA GLY A 99 15.08 -32.83 10.18
C GLY A 99 14.75 -31.50 9.49
N LEU A 100 13.47 -31.16 9.37
CA LEU A 100 12.99 -29.85 8.89
C LEU A 100 12.72 -28.85 10.03
N GLY A 101 13.02 -29.20 11.28
CA GLY A 101 12.72 -28.37 12.46
C GLY A 101 11.21 -28.26 12.75
N ARG A 102 10.40 -29.23 12.33
CA ARG A 102 8.94 -29.22 12.47
C ARG A 102 8.42 -30.35 13.35
N GLY A 103 7.20 -30.17 13.88
CA GLY A 103 6.55 -31.11 14.79
C GLY A 103 5.64 -32.16 14.14
N LEU A 104 4.84 -32.83 14.98
CA LEU A 104 4.00 -33.97 14.61
C LEU A 104 2.97 -33.68 13.49
N HIS A 105 2.47 -32.45 13.42
CA HIS A 105 1.55 -32.02 12.37
C HIS A 105 2.21 -32.10 10.99
N CYS A 106 3.44 -31.60 10.86
CA CYS A 106 4.21 -31.65 9.62
C CYS A 106 4.47 -33.11 9.20
N ALA A 107 4.77 -34.00 10.15
CA ALA A 107 4.95 -35.42 9.86
C ALA A 107 3.69 -36.05 9.22
N ARG A 108 2.49 -35.71 9.71
CA ARG A 108 1.22 -36.19 9.13
C ARG A 108 1.00 -35.63 7.73
N VAL A 109 1.27 -34.34 7.53
CA VAL A 109 1.15 -33.68 6.23
C VAL A 109 2.12 -34.30 5.23
N LEU A 110 3.40 -34.47 5.57
CA LEU A 110 4.40 -35.12 4.73
C LEU A 110 4.03 -36.56 4.39
N ALA A 111 3.50 -37.32 5.36
CA ALA A 111 3.05 -38.69 5.13
C ALA A 111 1.86 -38.78 4.17
N SER A 112 0.96 -37.80 4.20
CA SER A 112 -0.16 -37.71 3.25
C SER A 112 0.33 -37.32 1.86
N LEU A 113 1.14 -36.25 1.79
CA LEU A 113 1.71 -35.74 0.54
C LEU A 113 2.58 -36.79 -0.16
N ALA A 114 3.42 -37.51 0.59
CA ALA A 114 4.26 -38.56 0.01
C ALA A 114 3.44 -39.73 -0.55
N ARG A 115 2.26 -40.04 0.01
CA ARG A 115 1.36 -41.05 -0.57
C ARG A 115 0.72 -40.56 -1.86
N GLU A 116 0.22 -39.33 -1.86
CA GLU A 116 -0.33 -38.69 -3.05
C GLU A 116 0.71 -38.69 -4.18
N PHE A 117 1.96 -38.33 -3.87
CA PHE A 117 3.05 -38.33 -4.84
C PHE A 117 3.40 -39.74 -5.37
N ILE A 118 3.34 -40.77 -4.52
CA ILE A 118 3.57 -42.16 -4.95
C ILE A 118 2.53 -42.60 -6.00
N VAL A 119 1.29 -42.11 -5.87
CA VAL A 119 0.19 -42.43 -6.80
C VAL A 119 0.25 -41.58 -8.06
N THR A 120 0.32 -40.25 -7.93
CA THR A 120 0.18 -39.32 -9.08
C THR A 120 1.49 -39.11 -9.84
N ARG A 121 2.65 -39.20 -9.17
CA ARG A 121 3.98 -38.88 -9.72
C ARG A 121 4.14 -37.44 -10.21
N GLU A 122 3.18 -36.58 -9.91
CA GLU A 122 3.15 -35.19 -10.29
C GLU A 122 3.61 -34.29 -9.15
N VAL A 123 4.08 -33.08 -9.48
CA VAL A 123 4.47 -32.08 -8.49
C VAL A 123 3.25 -31.71 -7.67
N LEU A 124 3.32 -31.95 -6.35
CA LEU A 124 2.19 -31.73 -5.46
C LEU A 124 1.87 -30.24 -5.33
N ASN A 125 0.62 -29.92 -5.67
CA ASN A 125 -0.18 -28.73 -5.35
C ASN A 125 0.54 -27.37 -5.43
N VAL A 126 0.05 -26.58 -6.38
CA VAL A 126 0.30 -25.14 -6.56
C VAL A 126 0.28 -24.43 -5.20
N ASN A 127 1.27 -23.58 -4.97
CA ASN A 127 1.37 -22.78 -3.75
C ASN A 127 0.07 -21.96 -3.58
N PRO A 128 -0.78 -22.22 -2.58
CA PRO A 128 -2.01 -21.45 -2.39
C PRO A 128 -1.72 -20.02 -1.90
N TYR A 129 -0.49 -19.74 -1.47
CA TYR A 129 -0.08 -18.44 -0.99
C TYR A 129 0.39 -17.56 -2.15
N GLY A 130 -0.45 -16.62 -2.55
CA GLY A 130 -0.14 -15.60 -3.57
C GLY A 130 -1.34 -15.24 -4.45
N GLU A 131 -2.24 -16.20 -4.69
CA GLU A 131 -3.38 -16.07 -5.62
C GLU A 131 -4.67 -15.53 -4.98
N TRP A 132 -4.67 -15.33 -3.66
CA TRP A 132 -5.86 -15.02 -2.84
C TRP A 132 -6.23 -13.53 -2.79
N ASN A 133 -5.45 -12.65 -3.43
CA ASN A 133 -5.64 -11.20 -3.38
C ASN A 133 -5.57 -10.54 -4.77
N GLU A 134 -6.02 -11.24 -5.80
CA GLU A 134 -6.17 -10.59 -7.11
C GLU A 134 -7.27 -9.52 -7.02
N SER A 135 -6.94 -8.29 -7.43
CA SER A 135 -7.88 -7.18 -7.41
C SER A 135 -8.96 -7.44 -8.47
N MET A 136 -10.18 -6.91 -8.29
CA MET A 136 -11.19 -6.97 -9.36
C MET A 136 -10.72 -6.25 -10.64
N LEU A 137 -9.70 -5.38 -10.54
CA LEU A 137 -9.08 -4.71 -11.69
C LEU A 137 -8.19 -5.62 -12.52
N ALA A 138 -8.01 -6.89 -12.14
CA ALA A 138 -7.44 -7.90 -13.03
C ALA A 138 -8.34 -8.19 -14.23
N ASP A 139 -9.65 -7.94 -14.10
CA ASP A 139 -10.57 -7.87 -15.22
C ASP A 139 -10.31 -6.58 -16.01
N GLU A 140 -9.78 -6.73 -17.23
CA GLU A 140 -9.45 -5.61 -18.10
C GLU A 140 -10.70 -4.81 -18.52
N ASP A 141 -11.86 -5.47 -18.64
CA ASP A 141 -13.10 -4.81 -19.05
C ASP A 141 -13.59 -3.87 -17.94
N LEU A 142 -13.64 -4.36 -16.69
CA LEU A 142 -13.96 -3.52 -15.52
C LEU A 142 -12.97 -2.36 -15.36
N ALA A 143 -11.68 -2.60 -15.57
CA ALA A 143 -10.66 -1.57 -15.48
C ALA A 143 -10.85 -0.49 -16.56
N ASN A 144 -11.26 -0.86 -17.77
CA ASN A 144 -11.52 0.06 -18.87
C ASN A 144 -12.79 0.89 -18.64
N ASP A 145 -13.86 0.28 -18.15
CA ASP A 145 -15.09 0.97 -17.80
C ASP A 145 -14.87 1.98 -16.67
N LEU A 146 -14.11 1.61 -15.64
CA LEU A 146 -13.71 2.54 -14.59
C LEU A 146 -12.87 3.70 -15.13
N ARG A 147 -11.94 3.45 -16.06
CA ARG A 147 -11.18 4.53 -16.71
C ARG A 147 -12.10 5.48 -17.48
N LEU A 148 -13.06 4.94 -18.23
CA LEU A 148 -14.02 5.74 -18.99
C LEU A 148 -14.91 6.58 -18.06
N HIS A 149 -15.40 5.98 -16.98
CA HIS A 149 -16.18 6.68 -15.96
C HIS A 149 -15.35 7.81 -15.32
N LEU A 150 -14.10 7.55 -14.93
CA LEU A 150 -13.21 8.57 -14.37
C LEU A 150 -12.88 9.70 -15.35
N GLN A 151 -12.77 9.41 -16.65
CA GLN A 151 -12.60 10.45 -17.66
C GLN A 151 -13.84 11.35 -17.77
N SER A 152 -15.03 10.76 -17.69
CA SER A 152 -16.29 11.52 -17.72
C SER A 152 -16.45 12.48 -16.53
N LEU A 153 -15.91 12.13 -15.35
CA LEU A 153 -15.95 12.96 -14.14
C LEU A 153 -15.00 14.18 -14.18
N GLY A 154 -14.03 14.21 -15.09
CA GLY A 154 -13.12 15.34 -15.27
C GLY A 154 -12.34 15.71 -14.00
N THR A 155 -12.65 16.86 -13.40
CA THR A 155 -11.97 17.38 -12.19
C THR A 155 -12.63 16.96 -10.88
N GLU A 156 -13.85 16.42 -10.93
CA GLU A 156 -14.63 16.07 -9.74
C GLU A 156 -14.48 14.60 -9.34
N ILE A 157 -13.25 14.12 -9.31
CA ILE A 157 -12.95 12.73 -9.00
C ILE A 157 -12.96 12.56 -7.48
N THR A 158 -13.85 11.69 -6.97
CA THR A 158 -13.91 11.28 -5.56
C THR A 158 -14.07 9.76 -5.46
N ALA A 159 -13.61 9.18 -4.35
CA ALA A 159 -13.75 7.74 -4.11
C ALA A 159 -15.21 7.32 -3.97
N GLU A 160 -16.05 8.20 -3.45
CA GLU A 160 -17.50 7.97 -3.31
C GLU A 160 -18.17 7.74 -4.67
N LYS A 161 -17.79 8.51 -5.70
CA LYS A 161 -18.34 8.34 -7.05
C LYS A 161 -17.97 7.00 -7.69
N ILE A 162 -16.77 6.46 -7.42
CA ILE A 162 -16.42 5.09 -7.83
C ILE A 162 -17.30 4.08 -7.12
N VAL A 163 -17.48 4.23 -5.80
CA VAL A 163 -18.32 3.31 -5.02
C VAL A 163 -19.76 3.35 -5.52
N GLU A 164 -20.28 4.53 -5.84
CA GLU A 164 -21.61 4.70 -6.43
C GLU A 164 -21.72 4.01 -7.81
N TYR A 165 -20.74 4.23 -8.70
CA TYR A 165 -20.69 3.59 -10.01
C TYR A 165 -20.62 2.06 -9.93
N LEU A 166 -19.77 1.52 -9.06
CA LEU A 166 -19.64 0.06 -8.86
C LEU A 166 -20.83 -0.56 -8.09
N ASN A 167 -21.69 0.27 -7.49
CA ASN A 167 -22.92 -0.16 -6.85
C ASN A 167 -24.14 -0.08 -7.78
N ASP A 168 -23.98 0.43 -9.01
CA ASP A 168 -25.05 0.44 -9.99
C ASP A 168 -25.42 -1.01 -10.37
N PRO A 169 -26.71 -1.41 -10.27
CA PRO A 169 -27.15 -2.77 -10.62
C PRO A 169 -26.77 -3.20 -12.03
N LEU A 170 -26.66 -2.27 -12.99
CA LEU A 170 -26.26 -2.58 -14.37
C LEU A 170 -24.78 -2.99 -14.44
N VAL A 171 -23.91 -2.21 -13.80
CA VAL A 171 -22.47 -2.47 -13.74
C VAL A 171 -22.17 -3.74 -12.94
N GLN A 172 -22.92 -3.98 -11.86
CA GLN A 172 -22.79 -5.21 -11.07
C GLN A 172 -23.18 -6.46 -11.86
N ALA A 173 -24.22 -6.38 -12.68
CA ALA A 173 -24.67 -7.48 -13.52
C ALA A 173 -23.70 -7.76 -14.68
N GLU A 174 -23.10 -6.72 -15.26
CA GLU A 174 -22.13 -6.84 -16.35
C GLU A 174 -20.82 -7.48 -15.87
N HIS A 175 -20.29 -7.05 -14.73
CA HIS A 175 -19.00 -7.46 -14.19
C HIS A 175 -19.08 -8.55 -13.09
N ASN A 176 -20.25 -9.17 -12.90
CA ASN A 176 -20.51 -10.21 -11.89
C ASN A 176 -20.05 -9.83 -10.46
N ILE A 177 -20.34 -8.60 -10.04
CA ILE A 177 -19.90 -8.07 -8.74
C ILE A 177 -20.95 -8.41 -7.68
N ASP A 178 -20.65 -9.41 -6.84
CA ASP A 178 -21.57 -9.86 -5.77
C ASP A 178 -21.61 -8.93 -4.54
N LYS A 179 -20.57 -8.12 -4.34
CA LYS A 179 -20.37 -7.34 -3.11
C LYS A 179 -20.01 -5.90 -3.41
N SER A 180 -20.67 -5.01 -2.69
CA SER A 180 -20.34 -3.59 -2.71
C SER A 180 -18.88 -3.34 -2.30
N VAL A 181 -18.23 -2.45 -3.05
CA VAL A 181 -16.84 -2.07 -2.85
C VAL A 181 -16.74 -1.05 -1.71
N SER A 182 -15.85 -1.31 -0.75
CA SER A 182 -15.61 -0.34 0.33
C SER A 182 -14.89 0.92 -0.19
N LEU A 183 -15.09 2.05 0.50
CA LEU A 183 -14.40 3.30 0.17
C LEU A 183 -12.86 3.16 0.19
N THR A 184 -12.33 2.32 1.09
CA THR A 184 -10.90 2.00 1.16
C THR A 184 -10.43 1.24 -0.08
N THR A 185 -11.22 0.30 -0.57
CA THR A 185 -10.93 -0.45 -1.80
C THR A 185 -10.97 0.47 -3.02
N ALA A 186 -11.97 1.35 -3.12
CA ALA A 186 -12.05 2.35 -4.19
C ALA A 186 -10.83 3.29 -4.20
N ARG A 187 -10.31 3.68 -3.02
CA ARG A 187 -9.04 4.43 -2.92
C ARG A 187 -7.83 3.65 -3.43
N ARG A 188 -7.79 2.33 -3.24
CA ARG A 188 -6.72 1.48 -3.79
C ARG A 188 -6.82 1.41 -5.31
N TYR A 189 -8.03 1.29 -5.86
CA TYR A 189 -8.25 1.30 -7.31
C TYR A 189 -7.73 2.56 -7.99
N PHE A 190 -7.87 3.74 -7.38
CA PHE A 190 -7.23 4.94 -7.92
C PHE A 190 -5.73 4.78 -8.10
N ASN A 191 -5.04 4.21 -7.11
CA ASN A 191 -3.59 4.07 -7.19
C ASN A 191 -3.16 3.10 -8.30
N GLU A 192 -3.92 2.03 -8.46
CA GLU A 192 -3.72 0.97 -9.47
C GLU A 192 -4.02 1.50 -10.89
N LEU A 193 -5.09 2.29 -11.04
CA LEU A 193 -5.44 3.01 -12.28
C LEU A 193 -4.53 4.21 -12.59
N GLY A 194 -3.49 4.46 -11.79
CA GLY A 194 -2.50 5.51 -12.04
C GLY A 194 -2.89 6.91 -11.56
N TYR A 195 -3.97 7.06 -10.78
CA TYR A 195 -4.37 8.32 -10.16
C TYR A 195 -3.64 8.56 -8.83
N ARG A 196 -3.36 9.83 -8.53
CA ARG A 196 -2.71 10.29 -7.29
C ARG A 196 -3.43 11.52 -6.76
N PHE A 197 -3.69 11.54 -5.45
CA PHE A 197 -4.24 12.72 -4.79
C PHE A 197 -3.13 13.73 -4.56
N THR A 198 -3.14 14.82 -5.31
CA THR A 198 -2.08 15.83 -5.25
C THR A 198 -2.61 17.22 -5.62
N SER A 199 -1.84 18.25 -5.30
CA SER A 199 -2.07 19.58 -5.84
C SER A 199 -1.58 19.62 -7.30
N PRO A 200 -2.30 20.30 -8.21
CA PRO A 200 -1.82 20.54 -9.55
C PRO A 200 -0.49 21.30 -9.48
N LYS A 201 0.45 20.95 -10.35
CA LYS A 201 1.74 21.65 -10.46
C LYS A 201 1.47 23.09 -10.87
N LYS A 202 1.58 24.02 -9.92
CA LYS A 202 1.49 25.45 -10.20
C LYS A 202 2.77 25.90 -10.92
N GLY A 203 2.63 26.72 -11.96
CA GLY A 203 3.74 27.52 -12.46
C GLY A 203 4.30 28.36 -11.31
N GLN A 204 5.59 28.24 -11.07
CA GLN A 204 6.27 28.75 -9.88
C GLN A 204 6.40 30.28 -9.98
N TYR A 205 5.53 31.04 -9.31
CA TYR A 205 5.84 32.42 -8.98
C TYR A 205 6.77 32.39 -7.76
N VAL A 206 8.03 32.76 -7.98
CA VAL A 206 8.98 32.97 -6.89
C VAL A 206 8.58 34.27 -6.21
N ASP A 207 8.24 34.17 -4.93
CA ASP A 207 7.88 35.35 -4.15
C ASP A 207 9.10 36.26 -4.01
N GLY A 208 8.99 37.49 -4.53
CA GLY A 208 10.12 38.43 -4.67
C GLY A 208 10.57 39.08 -3.35
N HIS A 209 10.14 38.54 -2.21
CA HIS A 209 10.49 38.98 -0.86
C HIS A 209 11.95 38.69 -0.47
N GLU A 210 12.65 37.84 -1.23
CA GLU A 210 14.05 37.47 -0.98
C GLU A 210 15.08 38.37 -1.70
N ARG A 211 14.65 39.49 -2.31
CA ARG A 211 15.60 40.44 -2.93
C ARG A 211 16.49 41.09 -1.87
N GLU A 212 17.77 41.25 -2.19
CA GLU A 212 18.80 41.73 -1.26
C GLU A 212 18.47 43.10 -0.65
N ASP A 213 17.89 44.01 -1.44
CA ASP A 213 17.47 45.34 -1.00
C ASP A 213 16.30 45.30 0.00
N VAL A 214 15.32 44.42 -0.25
CA VAL A 214 14.17 44.19 0.64
C VAL A 214 14.65 43.57 1.97
N VAL A 215 15.54 42.58 1.90
CA VAL A 215 16.14 41.94 3.09
C VAL A 215 16.96 42.96 3.89
N TYR A 216 17.79 43.77 3.22
CA TYR A 216 18.57 44.81 3.89
C TYR A 216 17.69 45.82 4.63
N TYR A 217 16.64 46.33 3.98
CA TYR A 217 15.71 47.27 4.60
C TYR A 217 14.97 46.65 5.80
N ARG A 218 14.49 45.41 5.66
CA ARG A 218 13.83 44.67 6.75
C ARG A 218 14.75 44.57 7.97
N ASP A 219 15.97 44.10 7.77
CA ASP A 219 16.87 43.73 8.87
C ASP A 219 17.57 44.93 9.51
N HIS A 220 17.88 45.98 8.73
CA HIS A 220 18.67 47.12 9.23
C HIS A 220 17.85 48.37 9.56
N ILE A 221 16.62 48.49 9.04
CA ILE A 221 15.79 49.70 9.22
C ILE A 221 14.49 49.34 9.93
N TYR A 222 13.69 48.45 9.34
CA TYR A 222 12.34 48.16 9.84
C TYR A 222 12.34 47.45 11.18
N LEU A 223 13.05 46.32 11.32
CA LEU A 223 13.08 45.54 12.56
C LEU A 223 13.68 46.31 13.75
N PRO A 224 14.82 47.01 13.61
CA PRO A 224 15.35 47.84 14.70
C PRO A 224 14.37 48.93 15.13
N ARG A 225 13.72 49.60 14.17
CA ARG A 225 12.73 50.64 14.46
C ARG A 225 11.49 50.08 15.17
N LEU A 226 11.01 48.91 14.74
CA LEU A 226 9.90 48.22 15.39
C LEU A 226 10.28 47.82 16.83
N ALA A 227 11.49 47.29 17.05
CA ALA A 227 11.98 46.94 18.38
C ALA A 227 12.07 48.17 19.32
N GLU A 228 12.49 49.33 18.81
CA GLU A 228 12.46 50.59 19.58
C GLU A 228 11.04 51.03 19.97
N LEU A 229 10.06 50.83 19.09
CA LEU A 229 8.66 51.13 19.37
C LEU A 229 8.07 50.14 20.37
N GLN A 230 8.39 48.84 20.23
CA GLN A 230 7.92 47.76 21.11
C GLN A 230 8.33 47.94 22.57
N LYS A 231 9.48 48.58 22.85
CA LYS A 231 9.88 48.97 24.22
C LYS A 231 8.87 49.89 24.93
N ARG A 232 7.98 50.56 24.17
CA ARG A 232 7.00 51.52 24.67
C ARG A 232 5.54 51.06 24.50
N ILE A 233 5.33 49.81 24.13
CA ILE A 233 4.00 49.19 24.01
C ILE A 233 3.67 48.46 25.32
N VAL A 234 2.38 48.30 25.61
CA VAL A 234 1.91 47.47 26.73
C VAL A 234 1.96 45.99 26.31
N VAL A 235 2.63 45.18 27.13
CA VAL A 235 2.65 43.73 26.97
C VAL A 235 1.56 43.16 27.87
N PHE A 236 0.71 42.30 27.33
CA PHE A 236 -0.33 41.62 28.09
C PHE A 236 0.16 40.22 28.47
N ASP A 237 -0.17 39.75 29.67
CA ASP A 237 0.12 38.39 30.11
C ASP A 237 -0.88 37.37 29.54
N ASP A 238 -0.70 36.09 29.86
CA ASP A 238 -1.57 35.01 29.40
C ASP A 238 -3.02 35.13 29.91
N ASN A 239 -3.25 35.93 30.96
CA ASN A 239 -4.58 36.20 31.50
C ASN A 239 -5.24 37.43 30.83
N GLY A 240 -4.51 38.13 29.96
CA GLY A 240 -4.98 39.34 29.28
C GLY A 240 -4.80 40.60 30.13
N ASP A 241 -4.07 40.54 31.24
CA ASP A 241 -3.80 41.68 32.10
C ASP A 241 -2.56 42.44 31.60
N PRO A 242 -2.59 43.79 31.56
CA PRO A 242 -1.45 44.57 31.11
C PRO A 242 -0.32 44.49 32.15
N GLN A 243 0.86 44.07 31.72
CA GLN A 243 2.06 44.15 32.55
C GLN A 243 2.42 45.61 32.85
N GLU A 244 2.96 45.84 34.05
CA GLU A 244 3.30 47.17 34.51
C GLU A 244 4.33 47.82 33.59
N TYR A 245 3.98 48.98 33.03
CA TYR A 245 4.80 49.69 32.07
C TYR A 245 6.01 50.32 32.77
N THR A 246 7.19 49.75 32.56
CA THR A 246 8.45 50.21 33.17
C THR A 246 9.26 51.18 32.30
N GLY A 247 8.72 51.59 31.14
CA GLY A 247 9.41 52.42 30.16
C GLY A 247 9.42 53.92 30.48
N THR A 248 10.45 54.63 30.02
CA THR A 248 10.49 56.11 30.02
C THR A 248 9.90 56.66 28.71
N GLY A 249 8.97 57.62 28.81
CA GLY A 249 8.38 58.34 27.66
C GLY A 249 6.89 58.08 27.41
N ARG A 250 6.36 58.58 26.29
CA ARG A 250 4.95 58.40 25.89
C ARG A 250 4.71 56.97 25.41
N ARG A 251 3.62 56.37 25.91
CA ARG A 251 3.11 55.07 25.46
C ARG A 251 2.87 55.09 23.94
N VAL A 252 3.22 53.99 23.29
CA VAL A 252 3.00 53.76 21.86
C VAL A 252 1.92 52.71 21.68
N ILE A 253 0.98 52.96 20.78
CA ILE A 253 -0.03 52.00 20.32
C ILE A 253 0.31 51.70 18.86
N ILE A 254 0.51 50.42 18.53
CA ILE A 254 0.75 49.99 17.15
C ILE A 254 -0.55 49.43 16.58
N TRP A 255 -0.94 49.97 15.43
CA TRP A 255 -2.00 49.43 14.60
C TRP A 255 -1.37 48.62 13.47
N TYR A 256 -1.66 47.33 13.45
CA TYR A 256 -1.33 46.44 12.35
C TYR A 256 -2.44 46.49 11.32
N HIS A 257 -2.08 46.47 10.05
CA HIS A 257 -3.01 46.40 8.94
C HIS A 257 -2.65 45.19 8.09
N ASP A 258 -3.65 44.42 7.72
CA ASP A 258 -3.48 43.33 6.78
C ASP A 258 -4.66 43.27 5.81
N GLU A 259 -4.41 42.75 4.61
CA GLU A 259 -5.39 42.59 3.56
C GLU A 259 -5.47 41.12 3.18
N SER A 260 -6.64 40.52 3.36
CA SER A 260 -6.94 39.16 2.93
C SER A 260 -7.84 39.19 1.70
N ILE A 261 -7.41 38.54 0.63
CA ILE A 261 -8.19 38.40 -0.60
C ILE A 261 -8.76 36.97 -0.67
N PHE A 262 -10.07 36.88 -0.74
CA PHE A 262 -10.81 35.62 -0.93
C PHE A 262 -11.31 35.55 -2.36
N TYR A 263 -10.94 34.50 -3.08
CA TYR A 263 -11.35 34.33 -4.46
C TYR A 263 -12.53 33.38 -4.58
N ALA A 264 -13.46 33.68 -5.49
CA ALA A 264 -14.65 32.85 -5.75
C ALA A 264 -14.30 31.40 -6.12
N HIS A 265 -13.13 31.16 -6.71
CA HIS A 265 -12.66 29.84 -7.11
C HIS A 265 -11.63 29.22 -6.15
N ASP A 266 -11.51 29.69 -4.91
CA ASP A 266 -10.53 29.13 -3.94
C ASP A 266 -10.90 27.73 -3.39
N ARG A 267 -11.67 26.93 -4.14
CA ARG A 267 -12.13 25.61 -3.71
C ARG A 267 -11.35 24.48 -4.38
N ARG A 268 -10.94 23.51 -3.55
CA ARG A 268 -10.28 22.23 -3.87
C ARG A 268 -8.96 22.38 -4.65
N ARG A 269 -7.95 22.90 -3.95
CA ARG A 269 -6.55 22.93 -4.43
C ARG A 269 -5.93 21.53 -4.60
N GLN A 270 -6.51 20.49 -4.00
CA GLN A 270 -6.08 19.10 -4.13
C GLN A 270 -7.20 18.26 -4.73
N THR A 271 -6.88 17.51 -5.78
CA THR A 271 -7.80 16.58 -6.45
C THR A 271 -7.02 15.33 -6.89
N TRP A 272 -7.73 14.31 -7.37
CA TRP A 272 -7.10 13.15 -7.97
C TRP A 272 -6.67 13.48 -9.40
N TYR A 273 -5.37 13.33 -9.69
CA TYR A 273 -4.78 13.50 -11.03
C TYR A 273 -4.22 12.18 -11.53
N HIS A 274 -4.43 11.87 -12.81
CA HIS A 274 -3.69 10.79 -13.44
C HIS A 274 -2.21 11.18 -13.52
N LYS A 275 -1.31 10.25 -13.18
CA LYS A 275 0.15 10.48 -13.09
C LYS A 275 0.75 11.04 -14.39
N ASP A 276 0.17 10.66 -15.54
CA ASP A 276 0.62 11.07 -16.88
C ASP A 276 -0.23 12.21 -17.48
N ALA A 277 -1.13 12.81 -16.69
CA ALA A 277 -1.95 13.92 -17.20
C ALA A 277 -1.08 15.15 -17.47
N PRO A 278 -1.25 15.81 -18.63
CA PRO A 278 -0.55 17.06 -18.90
C PRO A 278 -0.99 18.14 -17.93
N ALA A 279 -0.08 19.04 -17.58
CA ALA A 279 -0.42 20.23 -16.80
C ALA A 279 -1.36 21.11 -17.65
N LYS A 280 -2.64 21.15 -17.27
CA LYS A 280 -3.60 22.04 -17.92
C LYS A 280 -3.23 23.49 -17.60
N PRO A 281 -3.06 24.36 -18.61
CA PRO A 281 -2.91 25.79 -18.39
C PRO A 281 -4.14 26.31 -17.62
N TYR A 282 -3.89 27.02 -16.53
CA TYR A 282 -4.96 27.68 -15.80
C TYR A 282 -5.41 28.92 -16.57
N ALA A 283 -6.73 29.15 -16.65
CA ALA A 283 -7.24 30.45 -17.03
C ALA A 283 -6.69 31.48 -16.03
N LYS A 284 -6.15 32.59 -16.54
CA LYS A 284 -5.55 33.61 -15.70
C LYS A 284 -6.66 34.28 -14.87
N GLY A 285 -6.60 34.11 -13.55
CA GLY A 285 -7.50 34.74 -12.58
C GLY A 285 -8.26 33.72 -11.74
N GLU A 286 -8.36 33.98 -10.43
CA GLU A 286 -9.05 33.10 -9.46
C GLU A 286 -10.56 33.45 -9.33
N GLY A 287 -11.10 34.21 -10.29
CA GLY A 287 -12.49 34.68 -10.32
C GLY A 287 -12.68 36.02 -9.60
N HIS A 288 -13.93 36.36 -9.28
CA HIS A 288 -14.23 37.54 -8.47
C HIS A 288 -13.56 37.42 -7.09
N SER A 289 -12.85 38.47 -6.70
CA SER A 289 -12.18 38.57 -5.41
C SER A 289 -13.03 39.39 -4.44
N PHE A 290 -13.14 38.91 -3.21
CA PHE A 290 -13.63 39.67 -2.06
C PHE A 290 -12.42 40.03 -1.19
N MET A 291 -12.13 41.31 -1.07
CA MET A 291 -11.02 41.81 -0.26
C MET A 291 -11.54 42.27 1.10
N VAL A 292 -10.91 41.77 2.16
CA VAL A 292 -11.14 42.21 3.53
C VAL A 292 -9.87 42.87 4.01
N ALA A 293 -9.97 44.12 4.44
CA ALA A 293 -8.88 44.90 4.99
C ALA A 293 -9.32 45.52 6.31
N ASP A 294 -8.52 45.37 7.36
CA ASP A 294 -8.83 45.92 8.68
C ASP A 294 -7.56 46.32 9.44
N TYR A 295 -7.74 47.16 10.46
CA TYR A 295 -6.67 47.53 11.40
C TYR A 295 -6.93 46.88 12.75
N PHE A 296 -5.87 46.34 13.37
CA PHE A 296 -5.92 45.71 14.68
C PHE A 296 -4.84 46.26 15.60
N SER A 297 -5.18 46.51 16.86
CA SER A 297 -4.23 46.76 17.93
C SER A 297 -4.50 45.83 19.12
N ALA A 298 -3.46 45.47 19.86
CA ALA A 298 -3.65 44.68 21.09
C ALA A 298 -4.46 45.44 22.14
N ASP A 299 -4.33 46.77 22.17
CA ASP A 299 -4.98 47.63 23.18
C ASP A 299 -6.48 47.82 22.96
N PHE A 300 -6.93 47.89 21.69
CA PHE A 300 -8.31 48.26 21.34
C PHE A 300 -9.03 47.25 20.45
N GLY A 301 -8.35 46.16 20.07
CA GLY A 301 -8.86 45.21 19.09
C GLY A 301 -8.96 45.84 17.70
N TYR A 302 -10.04 45.53 16.98
CA TYR A 302 -10.28 46.08 15.64
C TYR A 302 -10.62 47.57 15.69
N LEU A 303 -10.11 48.33 14.73
CA LEU A 303 -10.38 49.76 14.62
C LEU A 303 -11.83 50.02 14.16
N ARG A 304 -12.66 50.56 15.06
CA ARG A 304 -14.08 50.85 14.80
C ARG A 304 -14.36 52.35 14.76
N ASP A 305 -15.44 52.70 14.06
CA ASP A 305 -15.98 54.06 14.05
C ASP A 305 -16.41 54.46 15.48
N PRO A 306 -16.00 55.63 15.99
CA PRO A 306 -16.38 56.09 17.33
C PRO A 306 -17.90 56.26 17.52
N ASP A 307 -18.65 56.56 16.46
CA ASP A 307 -20.10 56.78 16.51
C ASP A 307 -20.91 55.51 16.23
N ASN A 308 -20.29 54.50 15.61
CA ASN A 308 -20.93 53.23 15.30
C ASN A 308 -19.99 52.02 15.45
N PRO A 309 -20.07 51.29 16.58
CA PRO A 309 -19.17 50.16 16.86
C PRO A 309 -19.34 48.97 15.90
N LYS A 310 -20.40 48.94 15.09
CA LYS A 310 -20.62 47.89 14.06
C LYS A 310 -19.93 48.22 12.73
N ARG A 311 -19.40 49.43 12.55
CA ARG A 311 -18.73 49.87 11.34
C ARG A 311 -17.21 49.93 11.57
N ASN A 312 -16.43 49.46 10.60
CA ASN A 312 -14.99 49.68 10.58
C ASN A 312 -14.73 51.19 10.46
N ALA A 313 -13.60 51.70 10.96
CA ALA A 313 -13.30 53.14 10.84
C ALA A 313 -13.01 53.64 9.40
N ARG A 314 -13.15 52.76 8.39
CA ARG A 314 -13.09 53.08 6.96
C ARG A 314 -14.48 53.37 6.39
#